data_AF-A0A9D7Z4X7-F1
#
_entry.id   AF-A0A9D7Z4X7-F1
#
_cell.length_a   1.000
_cell.length_b   1.000
_cell.length_c   1.000
_cell.angle_alpha   90.00
_cell.angle_beta   90.00
_cell.angle_gamma   90.00
#
_symmetry.space_group_name_H-M   'P 1'
#
loop_
_entity.id
_entity.type
_entity.pdbx_description
1 polymer ?
#
loop_
_entity_poly.entity_id
_entity_poly.type
_entity_poly.pdbx_seq_one_letter_code
_entity_poly.pdbx_strand_id
1 'polypeptide(L)'
;LSNIEVNDRDDWRSVLYQAHLSEVFVPYMDPDEGWYWRTYMDSGEYGFGIFLSPLRPGVDCPAYAQYLPALVHQDDGSPLAIPGAICVFERNIGDPAWRHFEIFAQSETEIVPAEGRPATQLVVRTASEVGNYDYLVVTSFIGTGRIDVSGRLTRMAVGVGGRDQVDDR
;
A
#
# COMPACT_ATOMS: atom_id res chain seq x y z
N LEU A 1 7.22 -8.53 4.12
CA LEU A 1 7.82 -9.13 2.91
C LEU A 1 9.24 -9.58 3.26
N SER A 2 9.65 -10.76 2.83
CA SER A 2 10.96 -11.35 3.18
C SER A 2 11.57 -12.07 1.99
N ASN A 3 12.90 -12.22 2.00
CA ASN A 3 13.69 -12.92 0.98
C ASN A 3 13.37 -12.44 -0.45
N ILE A 4 13.45 -11.13 -0.67
CA ILE A 4 13.20 -10.54 -1.98
C ILE A 4 14.48 -10.68 -2.81
N GLU A 5 14.35 -11.37 -3.93
CA GLU A 5 15.41 -11.65 -4.89
C GLU A 5 14.96 -11.24 -6.28
N VAL A 6 15.92 -10.89 -7.13
CA VAL A 6 15.71 -10.65 -8.57
C VAL A 6 16.46 -11.70 -9.36
N ASN A 7 15.79 -12.27 -10.38
CA ASN A 7 16.45 -13.15 -11.33
C ASN A 7 17.18 -12.31 -12.39
N ASP A 8 18.51 -12.28 -12.32
CA ASP A 8 19.40 -11.67 -13.29
C ASP A 8 19.89 -12.74 -14.28
N ARG A 9 19.02 -13.07 -15.25
CA ARG A 9 19.18 -14.17 -16.22
C ARG A 9 19.11 -15.56 -15.60
N ASP A 10 20.24 -16.08 -15.14
CA ASP A 10 20.40 -17.41 -14.54
C ASP A 10 20.90 -17.33 -13.09
N ASP A 11 21.10 -16.12 -12.56
CA ASP A 11 21.61 -15.87 -11.21
C ASP A 11 20.56 -15.13 -10.35
N TRP A 12 20.27 -15.68 -9.17
CA TRP A 12 19.36 -15.06 -8.21
C TRP A 12 20.14 -14.14 -7.30
N ARG A 13 19.78 -12.86 -7.33
CA ARG A 13 20.47 -11.82 -6.57
C ARG A 13 19.57 -11.29 -5.47
N SER A 14 20.04 -11.39 -4.22
CA SER A 14 19.31 -10.84 -3.07
C SER A 14 19.22 -9.32 -3.16
N VAL A 15 18.02 -8.79 -2.92
CA VAL A 15 17.73 -7.35 -2.93
C VAL A 15 17.35 -6.86 -1.54
N LEU A 16 16.44 -7.57 -0.86
CA LEU A 16 15.92 -7.16 0.45
C LEU A 16 15.62 -8.39 1.31
N TYR A 17 16.30 -8.50 2.45
CA TYR A 17 16.08 -9.61 3.38
C TYR A 17 14.69 -9.53 4.03
N GLN A 18 14.31 -8.38 4.56
CA GLN A 18 12.99 -8.18 5.17
C GLN A 18 12.59 -6.71 5.14
N ALA A 19 11.31 -6.46 4.86
CA ALA A 19 10.66 -5.17 5.06
C ALA A 19 9.24 -5.33 5.58
N HIS A 20 8.89 -4.44 6.51
CA HIS A 20 7.57 -4.32 7.11
C HIS A 20 7.42 -2.89 7.68
N LEU A 21 6.16 -2.47 7.88
CA LEU A 21 5.87 -1.25 8.62
C LEU A 21 6.05 -1.55 10.11
N SER A 22 7.12 -1.01 10.69
CA SER A 22 7.46 -1.30 12.09
C SER A 22 6.61 -0.49 13.08
N GLU A 23 6.27 0.75 12.72
CA GLU A 23 5.48 1.63 13.59
C GLU A 23 4.80 2.76 12.79
N VAL A 24 3.72 3.31 13.33
CA VAL A 24 3.04 4.53 12.90
C VAL A 24 2.80 5.41 14.12
N PHE A 25 3.35 6.63 14.12
CA PHE A 25 3.18 7.60 15.19
C PHE A 25 2.19 8.70 14.78
N VAL A 26 1.11 8.87 15.53
CA VAL A 26 -0.01 9.78 15.22
C VAL A 26 -0.23 10.79 16.36
N PRO A 27 0.56 11.88 16.42
CA PRO A 27 0.39 12.92 17.41
C PRO A 27 -0.73 13.90 17.03
N TYR A 28 -1.73 14.04 17.89
CA TYR A 28 -2.65 15.19 17.84
C TYR A 28 -1.96 16.42 18.44
N MET A 29 -2.23 17.59 17.84
CA MET A 29 -1.55 18.85 18.18
C MET A 29 -2.43 19.80 19.00
N ASP A 30 -3.46 19.28 19.67
CA ASP A 30 -4.32 20.03 20.58
C ASP A 30 -3.79 19.85 22.02
N PRO A 31 -3.29 20.92 22.67
CA PRO A 31 -2.70 20.84 24.01
C PRO A 31 -3.75 20.83 25.13
N ASP A 32 -5.05 20.96 24.84
CA ASP A 32 -6.09 20.95 25.86
C ASP A 32 -6.09 19.65 26.67
N GLU A 33 -6.59 19.70 27.90
CA GLU A 33 -6.60 18.57 28.85
C GLU A 33 -7.23 17.29 28.27
N GLY A 34 -8.20 17.44 27.35
CA GLY A 34 -8.86 16.30 26.68
C GLY A 34 -8.07 15.67 25.53
N TRP A 35 -7.00 16.31 25.06
CA TRP A 35 -6.31 15.95 23.82
C TRP A 35 -4.80 15.77 23.93
N TYR A 36 -4.14 16.39 24.92
CA TYR A 36 -2.68 16.43 25.01
C TYR A 36 -1.98 15.05 25.03
N TRP A 37 -2.69 14.00 25.46
CA TRP A 37 -2.16 12.63 25.57
C TRP A 37 -2.40 11.76 24.32
N ARG A 38 -3.10 12.27 23.30
CA ARG A 38 -3.46 11.50 22.09
C ARG A 38 -2.30 11.49 21.09
N THR A 39 -1.32 10.65 21.36
CA THR A 39 -0.14 10.46 20.50
C THR A 39 0.08 8.97 20.22
N TYR A 40 -0.78 8.39 19.38
CA TYR A 40 -0.86 6.94 19.20
C TYR A 40 0.39 6.37 18.54
N MET A 41 0.79 5.18 18.97
CA MET A 41 1.76 4.32 18.31
C MET A 41 1.02 3.09 17.80
N ASP A 42 0.42 3.18 16.61
CA ASP A 42 -0.63 2.25 16.18
C ASP A 42 -0.17 0.79 16.12
N SER A 43 1.07 0.54 15.71
CA SER A 43 1.60 -0.83 15.61
C SER A 43 1.93 -1.39 16.99
N GLY A 44 2.58 -0.60 17.85
CA GLY A 44 2.99 -1.02 19.19
C GLY A 44 1.86 -1.09 20.21
N GLU A 45 0.88 -0.18 20.15
CA GLU A 45 -0.22 -0.10 21.13
C GLU A 45 -1.41 -0.99 20.76
N TYR A 46 -1.70 -1.15 19.47
CA TYR A 46 -2.91 -1.83 19.00
C TYR A 46 -2.61 -3.08 18.16
N GLY A 47 -1.56 -3.05 17.36
CA GLY A 47 -1.18 -4.17 16.51
C GLY A 47 -1.78 -4.07 15.12
N PHE A 48 -1.01 -3.52 14.20
CA PHE A 48 -1.40 -3.29 12.80
C PHE A 48 -1.87 -4.56 12.05
N GLY A 49 -1.42 -5.73 12.48
CA GLY A 49 -1.85 -7.03 11.93
C GLY A 49 -3.20 -7.52 12.45
N ILE A 50 -3.51 -7.25 13.73
CA ILE A 50 -4.80 -7.63 14.35
C ILE A 50 -5.93 -6.77 13.78
N PHE A 51 -5.62 -5.52 13.46
CA PHE A 51 -6.52 -4.56 12.85
C PHE A 51 -6.55 -4.61 11.32
N LEU A 52 -6.16 -5.72 10.68
CA LEU A 52 -6.38 -5.88 9.25
C LEU A 52 -7.89 -6.05 8.95
N SER A 53 -8.36 -5.50 7.83
CA SER A 53 -9.70 -5.80 7.31
C SER A 53 -9.70 -6.66 6.05
N PRO A 54 -10.84 -7.33 5.78
CA PRO A 54 -11.12 -7.89 4.46
C PRO A 54 -11.17 -6.82 3.37
N LEU A 55 -10.29 -6.95 2.37
CA LEU A 55 -10.28 -6.09 1.20
C LEU A 55 -11.43 -6.44 0.24
N ARG A 56 -12.09 -5.41 -0.30
CA ARG A 56 -13.24 -5.58 -1.20
C ARG A 56 -12.84 -5.57 -2.69
N PRO A 57 -13.22 -6.61 -3.46
CA PRO A 57 -13.07 -6.62 -4.90
C PRO A 57 -13.82 -5.46 -5.58
N GLY A 58 -13.14 -4.77 -6.51
CA GLY A 58 -13.65 -3.62 -7.24
C GLY A 58 -13.59 -2.28 -6.48
N VAL A 59 -13.32 -2.31 -5.18
CA VAL A 59 -13.18 -1.11 -4.33
C VAL A 59 -11.73 -0.95 -3.91
N ASP A 60 -11.23 -1.91 -3.11
CA ASP A 60 -9.87 -1.86 -2.58
C ASP A 60 -8.87 -2.47 -3.54
N CYS A 61 -9.26 -3.49 -4.32
CA CYS A 61 -8.38 -4.11 -5.32
C CYS A 61 -9.17 -4.48 -6.58
N PRO A 62 -8.51 -4.66 -7.75
CA PRO A 62 -9.19 -5.12 -8.96
C PRO A 62 -9.94 -6.43 -8.74
N ALA A 63 -11.03 -6.65 -9.49
CA ALA A 63 -11.86 -7.85 -9.35
C ALA A 63 -11.11 -9.16 -9.63
N TYR A 64 -10.04 -9.11 -10.43
CA TYR A 64 -9.18 -10.26 -10.77
C TYR A 64 -8.03 -10.47 -9.78
N ALA A 65 -7.92 -9.66 -8.72
CA ALA A 65 -6.86 -9.81 -7.74
C ALA A 65 -6.97 -11.17 -7.02
N GLN A 66 -5.82 -11.70 -6.62
CA GLN A 66 -5.75 -12.85 -5.72
C GLN A 66 -5.84 -12.35 -4.29
N TYR A 67 -6.62 -13.04 -3.45
CA TYR A 67 -6.84 -12.66 -2.06
C TYR A 67 -6.31 -13.75 -1.14
N LEU A 68 -5.53 -13.35 -0.15
CA LEU A 68 -4.95 -14.24 0.86
C LEU A 68 -5.53 -13.88 2.23
N PRO A 69 -5.88 -14.89 3.06
CA PRO A 69 -6.29 -14.64 4.42
C PRO A 69 -5.09 -14.31 5.32
N ALA A 70 -5.35 -13.62 6.43
CA ALA A 70 -4.43 -13.52 7.56
C ALA A 70 -5.02 -14.27 8.76
N LEU A 71 -4.17 -14.92 9.56
CA LEU A 71 -4.58 -15.55 10.81
C LEU A 71 -4.03 -14.73 11.98
N VAL A 72 -4.92 -14.29 12.85
CA VAL A 72 -4.59 -13.52 14.07
C VAL A 72 -5.11 -14.26 15.30
N HIS A 73 -4.80 -13.77 16.49
CA HIS A 73 -5.27 -14.34 17.76
C HIS A 73 -6.38 -13.46 18.34
N GLN A 74 -7.30 -14.09 19.08
CA GLN A 74 -8.26 -13.42 19.94
C GLN A 74 -7.71 -13.29 21.37
N ASP A 75 -8.39 -12.55 22.23
CA ASP A 75 -8.00 -12.34 23.64
C ASP A 75 -7.91 -13.65 24.44
N ASP A 76 -8.70 -14.66 24.08
CA ASP A 76 -8.66 -16.01 24.67
C ASP A 76 -7.59 -16.94 24.04
N GLY A 77 -6.79 -16.41 23.11
CA GLY A 77 -5.75 -17.13 22.38
C GLY A 77 -6.24 -17.98 21.22
N SER A 78 -7.55 -18.03 20.96
CA SER A 78 -8.09 -18.77 19.82
C SER A 78 -7.77 -18.08 18.48
N PRO A 79 -7.61 -18.84 17.38
CA PRO A 79 -7.29 -18.27 16.08
C PRO A 79 -8.51 -17.62 15.42
N LEU A 80 -8.31 -16.44 14.85
CA LEU A 80 -9.29 -15.72 14.02
C LEU A 80 -8.73 -15.50 12.62
N ALA A 81 -9.45 -15.98 11.60
CA ALA A 81 -9.07 -15.78 10.21
C ALA A 81 -9.74 -14.51 9.66
N ILE A 82 -8.94 -13.61 9.10
CA ILE A 82 -9.39 -12.42 8.37
C ILE A 82 -9.36 -12.78 6.88
N PRO A 83 -10.52 -13.03 6.25
CA PRO A 83 -10.57 -13.42 4.84
C PRO A 83 -10.16 -12.24 3.95
N GLY A 84 -9.32 -12.50 2.95
CA GLY A 84 -8.91 -11.47 1.99
C GLY A 84 -8.18 -10.27 2.60
N ALA A 85 -7.45 -10.48 3.69
CA ALA A 85 -6.65 -9.46 4.36
C ALA A 85 -5.50 -8.91 3.49
N ILE A 86 -5.06 -9.68 2.49
CA ILE A 86 -4.01 -9.30 1.55
C ILE A 86 -4.57 -9.50 0.15
N CYS A 87 -4.37 -8.53 -0.74
CA CYS A 87 -4.63 -8.71 -2.16
C CYS A 87 -3.34 -8.57 -2.97
N VAL A 88 -3.20 -9.42 -4.00
CA VAL A 88 -2.05 -9.47 -4.90
C VAL A 88 -2.55 -9.37 -6.34
N PHE A 89 -2.02 -8.41 -7.10
CA PHE A 89 -2.43 -8.21 -8.49
C PHE A 89 -1.38 -7.47 -9.31
N GLU A 90 -1.39 -7.67 -10.62
CA GLU A 90 -0.61 -6.87 -11.56
C GLU A 90 -1.46 -5.73 -12.12
N ARG A 91 -0.83 -4.58 -12.40
CA ARG A 91 -1.49 -3.49 -13.13
C ARG A 91 -0.52 -2.77 -14.06
N ASN A 92 -1.05 -2.28 -15.18
CA ASN A 92 -0.39 -1.30 -16.01
C ASN A 92 -0.39 0.06 -15.28
N ILE A 93 0.75 0.76 -15.26
CA ILE A 93 0.88 2.05 -14.56
C ILE A 93 0.45 3.25 -15.42
N GLY A 94 0.11 3.03 -16.69
CA GLY A 94 -0.31 4.05 -17.66
C GLY A 94 0.82 4.52 -18.59
N ASP A 95 2.07 4.21 -18.26
CA ASP A 95 3.26 4.64 -18.99
C ASP A 95 3.98 3.47 -19.69
N PRO A 96 4.77 3.71 -20.76
CA PRO A 96 5.67 2.70 -21.30
C PRO A 96 6.88 2.50 -20.36
N ALA A 97 7.29 1.25 -20.15
CA ALA A 97 8.56 0.93 -19.52
C ALA A 97 9.73 1.44 -20.35
N TRP A 98 9.60 1.30 -21.67
CA TRP A 98 10.46 1.91 -22.67
C TRP A 98 9.70 2.00 -24.00
N ARG A 99 10.11 2.94 -24.85
CA ARG A 99 9.64 3.06 -26.23
C ARG A 99 10.76 3.62 -27.09
N HIS A 100 10.86 3.14 -28.32
CA HIS A 100 11.77 3.66 -29.34
C HIS A 100 11.07 3.71 -30.69
N PHE A 101 11.31 4.77 -31.45
CA PHE A 101 10.85 4.88 -32.83
C PHE A 101 12.07 5.06 -33.73
N GLU A 102 12.39 4.04 -34.52
CA GLU A 102 13.57 4.04 -35.36
C GLU A 102 13.32 4.79 -36.67
N ILE A 103 13.81 6.04 -36.75
CA ILE A 103 13.58 6.92 -37.90
C ILE A 103 14.33 6.44 -39.15
N PHE A 104 15.46 5.75 -38.99
CA PHE A 104 16.27 5.29 -40.12
C PHE A 104 15.83 3.94 -40.69
N ALA A 105 14.92 3.23 -40.01
CA ALA A 105 14.29 2.01 -40.53
C ALA A 105 13.06 2.28 -41.41
N GLN A 106 12.65 3.55 -41.54
CA GLN A 106 11.48 3.93 -42.32
C GLN A 106 11.79 3.94 -43.81
N SER A 107 10.80 3.60 -44.63
CA SER A 107 10.89 3.69 -46.09
C SER A 107 9.66 4.42 -46.65
N GLU A 108 9.75 4.91 -47.90
CA GLU A 108 8.61 5.57 -48.57
C GLU A 108 7.40 4.63 -48.74
N THR A 109 7.65 3.32 -48.74
CA THR A 109 6.64 2.28 -49.02
C THR A 109 6.17 1.54 -47.78
N GLU A 110 6.89 1.63 -46.66
CA GLU A 110 6.62 0.87 -45.43
C GLU A 110 6.99 1.69 -44.19
N ILE A 111 6.02 1.82 -43.27
CA ILE A 111 6.21 2.44 -41.95
C ILE A 111 6.47 1.32 -40.93
N VAL A 112 7.64 1.36 -40.29
CA VAL A 112 7.96 0.46 -39.18
C VAL A 112 7.40 1.08 -37.89
N PRO A 113 6.51 0.38 -37.15
CA PRO A 113 5.90 0.93 -35.95
C PRO A 113 6.94 1.15 -34.84
N ALA A 114 6.61 2.04 -33.90
CA ALA A 114 7.42 2.18 -32.68
C ALA A 114 7.39 0.88 -31.88
N GLU A 115 8.55 0.46 -31.40
CA GLU A 115 8.65 -0.63 -30.43
C GLU A 115 8.52 -0.07 -29.02
N GLY A 116 7.93 -0.86 -28.14
CA GLY A 116 7.80 -0.47 -26.75
C GLY A 116 7.22 -1.58 -25.91
N ARG A 117 7.35 -1.40 -24.60
CA ARG A 117 6.73 -2.29 -23.62
C ARG A 117 5.97 -1.45 -22.60
N PRO A 118 4.72 -1.80 -22.26
CA PRO A 118 4.03 -1.13 -21.16
C PRO A 118 4.76 -1.35 -19.84
N ALA A 119 4.75 -0.34 -18.97
CA ALA A 119 5.20 -0.52 -17.60
C ALA A 119 4.09 -1.18 -16.78
N THR A 120 4.44 -2.30 -16.17
CA THR A 120 3.58 -3.09 -15.30
C THR A 120 4.23 -3.18 -13.93
N GLN A 121 3.39 -3.18 -12.89
CA GLN A 121 3.82 -3.45 -11.53
C GLN A 121 3.02 -4.60 -10.93
N LEU A 122 3.69 -5.44 -10.14
CA LEU A 122 3.07 -6.37 -9.21
C LEU A 122 2.79 -5.63 -7.90
N VAL A 123 1.57 -5.73 -7.38
CA VAL A 123 1.12 -5.04 -6.16
C VAL A 123 0.77 -6.06 -5.10
N VAL A 124 1.25 -5.82 -3.88
CA VAL A 124 0.78 -6.46 -2.65
C VAL A 124 0.19 -5.36 -1.78
N ARG A 125 -1.08 -5.50 -1.41
CA ARG A 125 -1.82 -4.49 -0.64
C ARG A 125 -2.51 -5.10 0.57
N THR A 126 -2.51 -4.35 1.66
CA THR A 126 -3.26 -4.61 2.89
C THR A 126 -3.97 -3.33 3.33
N ALA A 127 -5.02 -3.47 4.13
CA ALA A 127 -5.69 -2.36 4.80
C ALA A 127 -5.77 -2.65 6.30
N SER A 128 -5.52 -1.63 7.13
CA SER A 128 -5.71 -1.72 8.57
C SER A 128 -6.51 -0.53 9.11
N GLU A 129 -7.51 -0.81 9.95
CA GLU A 129 -8.34 0.23 10.56
C GLU A 129 -7.97 0.42 12.03
N VAL A 130 -7.40 1.58 12.36
CA VAL A 130 -7.09 1.95 13.74
C VAL A 130 -7.92 3.17 14.12
N GLY A 131 -8.91 2.93 14.98
CA GLY A 131 -9.88 3.94 15.39
C GLY A 131 -10.66 4.50 14.20
N ASN A 132 -10.37 5.76 13.84
CA ASN A 132 -11.07 6.49 12.78
C ASN A 132 -10.26 6.62 11.47
N TYR A 133 -9.15 5.89 11.36
CA TYR A 133 -8.25 5.90 10.19
C TYR A 133 -8.23 4.53 9.51
N ASP A 134 -8.28 4.53 8.18
CA ASP A 134 -7.97 3.37 7.36
C ASP A 134 -6.61 3.58 6.68
N TYR A 135 -5.69 2.66 6.93
CA TYR A 135 -4.35 2.65 6.38
C TYR A 135 -4.24 1.63 5.27
N LEU A 136 -4.13 2.09 4.02
CA LEU A 136 -3.77 1.22 2.90
C LEU A 136 -2.25 1.19 2.76
N VAL A 137 -1.66 0.03 3.05
CA VAL A 137 -0.23 -0.22 2.84
C VAL A 137 -0.06 -0.96 1.52
N VAL A 138 0.68 -0.34 0.60
CA VAL A 138 0.86 -0.86 -0.76
C VAL A 138 2.34 -0.98 -1.05
N THR A 139 2.80 -2.22 -1.28
CA THR A 139 4.11 -2.48 -1.85
C THR A 139 3.96 -2.86 -3.31
N SER A 140 4.77 -2.26 -4.18
CA SER A 140 4.79 -2.59 -5.60
C SER A 140 6.18 -2.86 -6.15
N PHE A 141 6.27 -3.89 -6.97
CA PHE A 141 7.47 -4.31 -7.68
C PHE A 141 7.34 -3.94 -9.16
N ILE A 142 8.34 -3.27 -9.70
CA ILE A 142 8.36 -2.82 -11.09
C ILE A 142 9.41 -3.62 -11.85
N GLY A 143 9.13 -3.98 -13.11
CA GLY A 143 10.03 -4.78 -13.95
C GLY A 143 11.42 -4.17 -14.21
N THR A 144 11.66 -2.92 -13.81
CA THR A 144 12.99 -2.26 -13.82
C THR A 144 13.85 -2.61 -12.60
N GLY A 145 13.33 -3.41 -11.66
CA GLY A 145 13.99 -3.75 -10.39
C GLY A 145 13.67 -2.79 -9.24
N ARG A 146 12.81 -1.78 -9.46
CA ARG A 146 12.37 -0.83 -8.44
C ARG A 146 11.31 -1.44 -7.53
N ILE A 147 11.45 -1.18 -6.22
CA ILE A 147 10.45 -1.49 -5.20
C ILE A 147 9.93 -0.16 -4.65
N ASP A 148 8.62 0.04 -4.72
CA ASP A 148 7.94 1.20 -4.13
C ASP A 148 7.07 0.76 -2.96
N VAL A 149 7.15 1.49 -1.85
CA VAL A 149 6.25 1.33 -0.70
C VAL A 149 5.50 2.65 -0.52
N SER A 150 4.18 2.58 -0.47
CA SER A 150 3.33 3.75 -0.26
C SER A 150 2.27 3.45 0.80
N GLY A 151 2.04 4.43 1.67
CA GLY A 151 0.88 4.47 2.56
C GLY A 151 -0.16 5.42 1.99
N ARG A 152 -1.43 5.01 1.99
CA ARG A 152 -2.56 5.93 1.77
C ARG A 152 -3.44 5.91 3.00
N LEU A 153 -3.92 7.10 3.36
CA LEU A 153 -4.78 7.31 4.52
C LEU A 153 -6.14 7.76 4.02
N THR A 154 -7.18 7.04 4.41
CA THR A 154 -8.54 7.57 4.42
C THR A 154 -8.98 7.75 5.87
N ARG A 155 -9.82 8.75 6.10
CA ARG A 155 -10.24 9.13 7.45
C ARG A 155 -11.72 9.47 7.44
N MET A 156 -12.44 9.03 8.47
CA MET A 156 -13.62 9.74 8.94
C MET A 156 -13.20 10.81 9.95
N ALA A 157 -13.59 12.07 9.71
CA ALA A 157 -13.25 13.18 10.58
C ALA A 157 -13.80 12.91 11.98
N VAL A 158 -12.94 13.02 13.00
CA VAL A 158 -13.40 13.04 14.39
C VAL A 158 -13.87 14.46 14.65
N GLY A 159 -15.17 14.65 14.84
CA GLY A 159 -15.73 15.95 15.20
C GLY A 159 -15.16 16.38 16.55
N VAL A 160 -14.31 17.40 16.55
CA VAL A 160 -14.06 18.17 17.76
C VAL A 160 -15.30 19.02 17.93
N GLY A 161 -16.09 18.77 18.98
CA GLY A 161 -17.19 19.66 19.34
C GLY A 161 -16.62 21.05 19.62
N GLY A 162 -16.69 21.94 18.63
CA GLY A 162 -16.19 23.30 18.74
C GLY A 162 -16.97 24.03 19.83
N ARG A 163 -16.26 24.57 20.82
CA ARG A 163 -16.74 25.76 21.52
C ARG A 163 -16.67 26.91 20.52
N ASP A 164 -17.77 27.65 20.40
CA ASP A 164 -17.83 28.90 19.66
C ASP A 164 -16.60 29.76 20.02
N GLN A 165 -15.85 30.19 19.02
CA GLN A 165 -14.93 31.31 19.19
C GLN A 165 -15.78 32.53 19.54
N VAL A 166 -15.84 32.86 20.83
CA VAL A 166 -16.22 34.20 21.26
C VAL A 166 -15.08 35.11 20.81
N ASP A 167 -15.38 35.91 19.79
CA ASP A 167 -14.59 37.04 19.31
C ASP A 167 -14.32 37.98 20.48
N ASP A 168 -13.07 38.04 20.95
CA ASP A 168 -12.63 39.03 21.93
C ASP A 168 -12.03 40.20 21.15
N ARG A 169 -12.88 41.21 20.90
CA ARG A 169 -12.51 42.59 20.53
C ARG A 169 -13.37 43.58 21.30
#